data_AF-A0A9E3AHT4-F1
#
_entry.id   AF-A0A9E3AHT4-F1
#
_cell.length_a   1.000
_cell.length_b   1.000
_cell.length_c   1.000
_cell.angle_alpha   90.00
_cell.angle_beta   90.00
_cell.angle_gamma   90.00
#
_symmetry.space_group_name_H-M   'P 1'
#
loop_
_entity.id
_entity.type
_entity.pdbx_description
1 polymer ?
#
loop_
_entity_poly.entity_id
_entity_poly.type
_entity_poly.pdbx_seq_one_letter_code
_entity_poly.pdbx_strand_id
1 'polypeptide(L)'
;MNAHIKSALLGLGLAAGLSATSAAFAETPWQEHHPRRAELNARLANQNREIRAERREGKITYAQAQALHAQDNNIRAQENADAAHDHSHITKAEQNQLNGEENNIKQGIDSH
;
A
#
# COMPACT_ATOMS: atom_id res chain seq x y z
N MET A 1 4.45 -57.52 26.81
CA MET A 1 5.03 -56.28 27.37
C MET A 1 5.38 -55.40 26.17
N ASN A 2 4.44 -54.57 25.70
CA ASN A 2 4.19 -53.17 26.10
C ASN A 2 5.43 -52.31 25.79
N ALA A 3 5.38 -51.22 25.00
CA ALA A 3 4.29 -50.25 24.88
C ALA A 3 4.29 -49.48 23.55
N HIS A 4 3.08 -49.08 23.15
CA HIS A 4 2.77 -48.02 22.20
C HIS A 4 3.19 -46.64 22.74
N ILE A 5 3.85 -45.80 21.92
CA ILE A 5 3.93 -44.34 22.11
C ILE A 5 3.98 -43.69 20.71
N LYS A 6 2.82 -43.34 20.13
CA LYS A 6 2.21 -41.99 20.05
C LYS A 6 2.89 -41.02 19.06
N SER A 7 2.12 -40.67 18.04
CA SER A 7 2.34 -39.61 17.05
C SER A 7 2.56 -38.23 17.68
N ALA A 8 3.45 -37.43 17.10
CA ALA A 8 3.47 -35.96 17.16
C ALA A 8 4.20 -35.48 15.89
N LEU A 9 3.50 -35.02 14.84
CA LEU A 9 3.17 -33.62 14.58
C LEU A 9 4.35 -32.67 14.83
N LEU A 10 4.97 -32.20 13.75
CA LEU A 10 5.17 -30.77 13.46
C LEU A 10 5.62 -30.65 11.99
N GLY A 11 4.65 -30.54 11.08
CA GLY A 11 4.91 -30.14 9.70
C GLY A 11 5.35 -28.69 9.71
N LEU A 12 6.63 -28.46 9.39
CA LEU A 12 7.24 -27.15 9.22
C LEU A 12 6.61 -26.46 7.99
N GLY A 13 5.48 -25.80 8.18
CA GLY A 13 4.86 -24.94 7.16
C GLY A 13 5.70 -23.68 6.99
N LEU A 14 6.58 -23.69 5.98
CA LEU A 14 7.39 -22.57 5.58
C LEU A 14 6.49 -21.46 5.03
N ALA A 15 6.00 -20.56 5.89
CA ALA A 15 5.34 -19.33 5.45
C ALA A 15 6.42 -18.41 4.84
N ALA A 16 6.58 -18.49 3.52
CA ALA A 16 7.37 -17.55 2.76
C ALA A 16 6.72 -16.16 2.85
N GLY A 17 7.12 -15.38 3.86
CA GLY A 17 6.86 -13.95 3.90
C GLY A 17 7.55 -13.31 2.70
N LEU A 18 6.79 -12.97 1.66
CA LEU A 18 7.27 -12.18 0.54
C LEU A 18 7.77 -10.85 1.11
N SER A 19 9.08 -10.73 1.26
CA SER A 19 9.75 -9.48 1.58
C SER A 19 9.52 -8.55 0.40
N ALA A 20 8.62 -7.58 0.56
CA ALA A 20 8.46 -6.48 -0.38
C ALA A 20 9.79 -5.73 -0.46
N THR A 21 10.59 -6.03 -1.49
CA THR A 21 11.80 -5.28 -1.80
C THR A 21 11.36 -3.93 -2.35
N SER A 22 11.38 -2.90 -1.51
CA SER A 22 11.24 -1.52 -1.97
C SER A 22 12.47 -1.16 -2.81
N ALA A 23 12.30 -1.01 -4.11
CA ALA A 23 13.33 -0.42 -4.96
C ALA A 23 13.58 1.02 -4.48
N ALA A 24 14.76 1.27 -3.92
CA ALA A 24 15.19 2.61 -3.55
C ALA A 24 15.48 3.41 -4.83
N PHE A 25 14.59 4.32 -5.20
CA PHE A 25 14.84 5.30 -6.24
C PHE A 25 15.71 6.42 -5.67
N ALA A 26 16.63 6.96 -6.48
CA ALA A 26 17.40 8.13 -6.09
C ALA A 26 16.44 9.30 -5.81
N GLU A 27 16.57 9.91 -4.63
CA GLU A 27 15.75 11.07 -4.28
C GLU A 27 16.08 12.24 -5.22
N THR A 28 15.04 12.84 -5.78
CA THR A 28 15.13 14.04 -6.60
C THR A 28 15.17 15.27 -5.69
N PRO A 29 15.75 16.40 -6.13
CA PRO A 29 15.73 17.65 -5.35
C PRO A 29 14.31 18.06 -4.90
N TRP A 30 13.29 17.75 -5.72
CA TRP A 30 11.90 18.01 -5.34
C TRP A 30 11.45 17.18 -4.13
N GLN A 31 11.84 15.90 -4.06
CA GLN A 31 11.49 15.01 -2.96
C GLN A 31 12.15 15.45 -1.65
N GLU A 32 13.41 15.91 -1.71
CA GLU A 32 14.13 16.47 -0.55
C GLU A 32 13.39 17.69 0.03
N HIS A 33 12.87 18.56 -0.83
CA HIS A 33 12.11 19.73 -0.41
C HIS A 33 10.66 19.40 0.00
N HIS A 34 10.10 18.27 -0.44
CA HIS A 34 8.71 17.88 -0.19
C HIS A 34 8.58 16.47 0.41
N PRO A 35 9.20 16.18 1.57
CA PRO A 35 9.33 14.81 2.08
C PRO A 35 7.97 14.14 2.34
N ARG A 36 6.99 14.87 2.88
CA ARG A 36 5.65 14.31 3.17
C ARG A 36 4.89 13.95 1.89
N ARG A 37 4.98 14.80 0.87
CA ARG A 37 4.37 14.55 -0.45
C ARG A 37 5.08 13.40 -1.15
N ALA A 38 6.41 13.31 -1.04
CA ALA A 38 7.19 12.21 -1.56
C ALA A 38 6.78 10.87 -0.93
N GLU A 39 6.62 10.84 0.39
CA GLU A 39 6.15 9.66 1.13
C GLU A 39 4.77 9.22 0.66
N LEU A 40 3.77 10.13 0.64
CA LEU A 40 2.42 9.81 0.18
C LEU A 40 2.42 9.30 -1.27
N ASN A 41 3.17 9.97 -2.15
CA ASN A 41 3.26 9.57 -3.55
C ASN A 41 3.91 8.18 -3.73
N ALA A 42 4.90 7.84 -2.91
CA ALA A 42 5.52 6.52 -2.92
C ALA A 42 4.52 5.42 -2.48
N ARG A 43 3.69 5.71 -1.48
CA ARG A 43 2.65 4.79 -1.00
C ARG A 43 1.57 4.56 -2.08
N LEU A 44 1.04 5.63 -2.67
CA LEU A 44 0.09 5.56 -3.79
C LEU A 44 0.67 4.81 -5.00
N ALA A 45 1.96 4.98 -5.29
CA ALA A 45 2.62 4.24 -6.36
C ALA A 45 2.73 2.74 -6.04
N ASN A 46 2.93 2.38 -4.77
CA ASN A 46 2.91 0.99 -4.33
C ASN A 46 1.52 0.36 -4.46
N GLN A 47 0.49 1.06 -3.98
CA GLN A 47 -0.90 0.60 -4.09
C GLN A 47 -1.31 0.40 -5.56
N ASN A 48 -0.93 1.32 -6.45
CA ASN A 48 -1.15 1.15 -7.89
C ASN A 48 -0.47 -0.10 -8.48
N ARG A 49 0.71 -0.48 -7.99
CA ARG A 49 1.37 -1.72 -8.42
C ARG A 49 0.63 -2.95 -7.89
N GLU A 50 0.18 -2.92 -6.65
CA GLU A 50 -0.59 -3.99 -6.00
C GLU A 50 -1.92 -4.23 -6.74
N ILE A 51 -2.72 -3.20 -6.99
CA ILE A 51 -3.97 -3.27 -7.77
C ILE A 51 -3.73 -3.92 -9.14
N ARG A 52 -2.64 -3.55 -9.83
CA ARG A 52 -2.29 -4.13 -11.13
C ARG A 52 -1.90 -5.61 -11.02
N ALA A 53 -1.17 -5.98 -9.98
CA ALA A 53 -0.76 -7.36 -9.73
C ALA A 53 -1.98 -8.24 -9.43
N GLU A 54 -2.84 -7.82 -8.50
CA GLU A 54 -4.05 -8.56 -8.12
C GLU A 54 -5.04 -8.70 -9.27
N ARG A 55 -5.23 -7.65 -10.07
CA ARG A 55 -6.07 -7.73 -11.27
C ARG A 55 -5.50 -8.70 -12.30
N ARG A 56 -4.17 -8.77 -12.45
CA ARG A 56 -3.49 -9.73 -13.34
C ARG A 56 -3.60 -11.16 -12.81
N GLU A 57 -3.58 -11.33 -11.50
CA GLU A 57 -3.75 -12.61 -10.81
C GLU A 57 -5.23 -13.05 -10.76
N GLY A 58 -6.17 -12.17 -11.10
CA GLY A 58 -7.60 -12.44 -11.09
C GLY A 58 -8.25 -12.38 -9.71
N LYS A 59 -7.55 -11.86 -8.70
CA LYS A 59 -8.08 -11.66 -7.33
C LYS A 59 -9.14 -10.58 -7.28
N ILE A 60 -8.96 -9.53 -8.08
CA ILE A 60 -9.94 -8.46 -8.25
C ILE A 60 -10.38 -8.34 -9.70
N THR A 61 -11.65 -7.99 -9.91
CA THR A 61 -12.22 -7.72 -11.22
C THR A 61 -11.69 -6.41 -11.81
N TYR A 62 -11.87 -6.21 -13.12
CA TYR A 62 -11.57 -4.93 -13.77
C TYR A 62 -12.33 -3.76 -13.13
N ALA A 63 -13.61 -3.95 -12.79
CA ALA A 63 -14.43 -2.92 -12.17
C ALA A 63 -13.93 -2.53 -10.78
N GLN A 64 -13.53 -3.51 -9.95
CA GLN A 64 -12.90 -3.25 -8.66
C GLN A 64 -11.58 -2.50 -8.82
N ALA A 65 -10.72 -2.91 -9.75
CA ALA A 65 -9.45 -2.22 -10.01
C ALA A 65 -9.67 -0.76 -10.46
N GLN A 66 -10.68 -0.49 -11.28
CA GLN A 66 -11.04 0.89 -11.68
C GLN A 66 -11.55 1.72 -10.49
N ALA A 67 -12.40 1.13 -9.64
CA ALA A 67 -12.89 1.80 -8.44
C ALA A 67 -11.75 2.15 -7.47
N LEU A 68 -10.78 1.24 -7.28
CA LEU A 68 -9.60 1.48 -6.45
C LEU A 68 -8.71 2.59 -7.05
N HIS A 69 -8.44 2.55 -8.35
CA HIS A 69 -7.71 3.64 -9.02
C HIS A 69 -8.41 5.00 -8.91
N ALA A 70 -9.75 5.03 -8.94
CA ALA A 70 -10.50 6.27 -8.73
C ALA A 70 -10.31 6.82 -7.31
N GLN A 71 -10.23 5.94 -6.30
CA GLN A 71 -9.98 6.33 -4.91
C GLN A 71 -8.54 6.86 -4.73
N ASP A 72 -7.52 6.18 -5.28
CA ASP A 72 -6.14 6.68 -5.30
C ASP A 72 -6.03 8.08 -5.95
N ASN A 73 -6.75 8.28 -7.06
CA ASN A 73 -6.79 9.55 -7.76
C ASN A 73 -7.47 10.65 -6.93
N ASN A 74 -8.48 10.29 -6.15
CA ASN A 74 -9.13 11.23 -5.22
C ASN A 74 -8.17 11.67 -4.12
N ILE A 75 -7.39 10.75 -3.53
CA ILE A 75 -6.35 11.10 -2.54
C ILE A 75 -5.31 12.02 -3.16
N ARG A 76 -4.88 11.75 -4.39
CA ARG A 76 -3.94 12.63 -5.11
C ARG A 76 -4.54 14.01 -5.42
N ALA A 77 -5.85 14.10 -5.69
CA ALA A 77 -6.52 15.39 -5.88
C ALA A 77 -6.57 16.19 -4.57
N GLN A 78 -6.88 15.53 -3.46
CA GLN A 78 -6.87 16.14 -2.12
C GLN A 78 -5.48 16.63 -1.73
N GLU A 79 -4.43 15.81 -1.91
CA GLU A 79 -3.06 16.23 -1.64
C GLU A 79 -2.65 17.48 -2.43
N ASN A 80 -3.06 17.58 -3.70
CA ASN A 80 -2.76 18.76 -4.50
C ASN A 80 -3.55 19.98 -4.02
N ALA A 81 -4.77 19.82 -3.54
CA ALA A 81 -5.55 20.90 -2.96
C ALA A 81 -4.93 21.39 -1.65
N ASP A 82 -4.57 20.49 -0.74
CA ASP A 82 -3.88 20.80 0.52
C ASP A 82 -2.55 21.49 0.24
N ALA A 83 -1.77 20.96 -0.71
CA ALA A 83 -0.52 21.58 -1.13
C ALA A 83 -0.71 22.96 -1.74
N ALA A 84 -1.80 23.21 -2.47
CA ALA A 84 -2.11 24.55 -2.99
C ALA A 84 -2.42 25.55 -1.87
N HIS A 85 -2.95 25.08 -0.74
CA HIS A 85 -3.22 25.91 0.44
C HIS A 85 -1.97 26.20 1.28
N ASP A 86 -1.02 25.26 1.38
CA ASP A 86 0.19 25.39 2.21
C ASP A 86 1.49 25.45 1.39
N HIS A 87 1.58 26.43 0.48
CA HIS A 87 2.82 26.79 -0.25
C HIS A 87 3.51 25.60 -0.95
N SER A 88 2.73 24.70 -1.55
CA SER A 88 3.17 23.44 -2.20
C SER A 88 3.57 22.31 -1.25
N HIS A 89 3.45 22.50 0.06
CA HIS A 89 3.66 21.48 1.08
C HIS A 89 2.34 20.98 1.64
N ILE A 90 2.33 19.77 2.21
CA ILE A 90 1.25 19.33 3.08
C ILE A 90 1.75 19.35 4.52
N THR A 91 0.88 19.71 5.44
CA THR A 91 1.09 19.62 6.87
C THR A 91 1.14 18.17 7.33
N LYS A 92 1.59 17.95 8.58
CA LYS A 92 1.56 16.62 9.20
C LYS A 92 0.11 16.12 9.41
N ALA A 93 -0.82 17.03 9.68
CA ALA A 93 -2.22 16.66 9.92
C ALA A 93 -2.88 16.16 8.63
N GLU A 94 -2.70 16.89 7.52
CA GLU A 94 -3.17 16.50 6.18
C GLU A 94 -2.53 15.17 5.76
N GLN A 95 -1.21 15.01 5.94
CA GLN A 95 -0.54 13.75 5.65
C GLN A 95 -1.16 12.57 6.42
N ASN A 96 -1.46 12.74 7.71
CA ASN A 96 -2.07 11.69 8.53
C ASN A 96 -3.49 11.35 8.05
N GLN A 97 -4.28 12.35 7.65
CA GLN A 97 -5.61 12.14 7.08
C GLN A 97 -5.51 11.33 5.79
N LEU A 98 -4.68 11.77 4.84
CA LEU A 98 -4.49 11.12 3.54
C LEU A 98 -3.95 9.69 3.71
N ASN A 99 -3.03 9.47 4.65
CA ASN A 99 -2.55 8.13 5.01
C ASN A 99 -3.66 7.24 5.58
N GLY A 100 -4.59 7.83 6.36
CA GLY A 100 -5.75 7.12 6.89
C GLY A 100 -6.70 6.67 5.78
N GLU A 101 -6.97 7.55 4.80
CA GLU A 101 -7.76 7.23 3.62
C GLU A 101 -7.12 6.10 2.81
N GLU A 102 -5.81 6.19 2.53
CA GLU A 102 -5.09 5.15 1.80
C GLU A 102 -5.11 3.79 2.53
N ASN A 103 -4.98 3.80 3.85
CA ASN A 103 -5.06 2.58 4.67
C ASN A 103 -6.44 1.91 4.56
N ASN A 104 -7.52 2.71 4.52
CA ASN A 104 -8.88 2.18 4.35
C ASN A 104 -9.06 1.53 2.97
N ILE A 105 -8.51 2.15 1.92
CA ILE A 105 -8.49 1.56 0.57
C ILE A 105 -7.71 0.24 0.60
N LYS A 106 -6.52 0.23 1.23
CA LYS A 106 -5.68 -0.97 1.31
C LYS A 106 -6.37 -2.12 2.02
N GLN A 107 -7.11 -1.86 3.10
CA GLN A 107 -7.90 -2.90 3.76
C GLN A 107 -8.97 -3.51 2.84
N GLY A 108 -9.55 -2.70 1.95
CA GLY A 108 -10.49 -3.18 0.93
C GLY A 108 -9.82 -4.10 -0.11
N ILE A 109 -8.57 -3.82 -0.47
CA ILE A 109 -7.74 -4.66 -1.35
C ILE A 109 -7.44 -6.00 -0.68
N ASP A 110 -6.90 -5.99 0.54
CA ASP A 110 -6.48 -7.19 1.28
C ASP A 110 -7.67 -8.12 1.65
N SER A 111 -8.91 -7.64 1.52
CA SER A 111 -10.14 -8.41 1.77
C SER A 111 -10.61 -9.27 0.57
N HIS A 112 -9.88 -9.25 -0.56
CA HIS A 112 -10.21 -9.97 -1.80
C HIS A 112 -9.22 -11.10 -2.11
#